data_AF-A0A9X2FF85-F1
#
_entry.id   AF-A0A9X2FF85-F1
#
_cell.length_a   1.000
_cell.length_b   1.000
_cell.length_c   1.000
_cell.angle_alpha   90.00
_cell.angle_beta   90.00
_cell.angle_gamma   90.00
#
_symmetry.space_group_name_H-M   'P 1'
#
loop_
_entity.id
_entity.type
_entity.pdbx_description
1 polymer ?
#
loop_
_entity_poly.entity_id
_entity_poly.type
_entity_poly.pdbx_seq_one_letter_code
_entity_poly.pdbx_strand_id
1 'polypeptide(L)'
;MARWFGLFTLLLVIGASCPVHSATYYVNNLLGSDRATGLSAEPQAENGPVRTICAALARAGRADRIELANTGEPYREMIAMTGPHQSGLRGQPFVIDGNGAVLDGTVTAAPGAWKHVEGNVFALRPRRLTYQQLFSSGKPLPRTALYSKYEFSQLDPAEWALLNGRIYFRTEGNKIPEDYELRHTLLQTGITLYNVRHVRIQDLVIQGFQQDGINAHELVRDCELMDVDCRANGRAGLSVGGVSRVEALRCNFYDNGRVQVRTEGLAELKLFECDVDSSGVPAFDSQGRSLIADGKPVFGP
;
A
#
# COMPACT_ATOMS: atom_id res chain seq x y z
N MET A 1 -60.07 -23.71 -48.69
CA MET A 1 -59.03 -22.73 -48.34
C MET A 1 -59.34 -22.12 -46.98
N ALA A 2 -58.81 -22.70 -45.90
CA ALA A 2 -58.94 -22.17 -44.55
C ALA A 2 -57.54 -21.82 -44.04
N ARG A 3 -57.28 -20.53 -43.80
CA ARG A 3 -55.99 -20.05 -43.28
C ARG A 3 -56.06 -19.97 -41.77
N TRP A 4 -55.25 -20.79 -41.10
CA TRP A 4 -54.93 -20.70 -39.69
C TRP A 4 -54.02 -19.49 -39.44
N PHE A 5 -54.44 -18.56 -38.58
CA PHE A 5 -53.56 -17.54 -38.01
C PHE A 5 -53.01 -18.07 -36.68
N GLY A 6 -51.73 -18.41 -36.65
CA GLY A 6 -51.01 -18.72 -35.42
C GLY A 6 -50.62 -17.43 -34.71
N LEU A 7 -51.15 -17.23 -33.50
CA LEU A 7 -50.75 -16.16 -32.59
C LEU A 7 -49.45 -16.59 -31.89
N PHE A 8 -48.33 -15.94 -32.19
CA PHE A 8 -47.09 -16.09 -31.42
C PHE A 8 -47.10 -15.06 -30.28
N THR A 9 -47.35 -15.53 -29.06
CA THR A 9 -47.20 -14.71 -27.85
C THR A 9 -45.72 -14.63 -27.47
N LEU A 10 -45.11 -13.49 -27.74
CA LEU A 10 -43.75 -13.16 -27.33
C LEU A 10 -43.76 -12.84 -25.81
N LEU A 11 -43.31 -13.80 -24.99
CA LEU A 11 -43.09 -13.60 -23.55
C LEU A 11 -41.82 -12.76 -23.35
N LEU A 12 -42.02 -11.47 -23.10
CA LEU A 12 -40.97 -10.52 -22.74
C LEU A 12 -40.55 -10.80 -21.29
N VAL A 13 -39.46 -11.56 -21.10
CA VAL A 13 -38.82 -11.74 -19.80
C VAL A 13 -38.16 -10.41 -19.42
N ILE A 14 -38.89 -9.56 -18.71
CA ILE A 14 -38.32 -8.39 -18.04
C ILE A 14 -37.53 -8.94 -16.86
N GLY A 15 -36.23 -9.20 -17.09
CA GLY A 15 -35.31 -9.53 -16.02
C GLY A 15 -35.28 -8.37 -15.04
N ALA A 16 -35.77 -8.60 -13.82
CA ALA A 16 -35.62 -7.67 -12.72
C ALA A 16 -34.12 -7.52 -12.43
N SER A 17 -33.52 -6.46 -12.95
CA SER A 17 -32.20 -6.00 -12.52
C SER A 17 -32.34 -5.54 -11.08
N CYS A 18 -32.09 -6.42 -10.12
CA CYS A 18 -31.87 -5.98 -8.74
C CYS A 18 -30.70 -5.00 -8.79
N PRO A 19 -30.87 -3.72 -8.43
CA PRO A 19 -29.74 -2.83 -8.30
C PRO A 19 -28.79 -3.47 -7.28
N VAL A 20 -27.60 -3.86 -7.73
CA VAL A 20 -26.55 -4.30 -6.82
C VAL A 20 -26.18 -3.08 -6.00
N HIS A 21 -26.74 -3.00 -4.80
CA HIS A 21 -26.48 -1.93 -3.86
C HIS A 21 -25.04 -2.07 -3.38
N SER A 22 -24.18 -1.17 -3.84
CA SER A 22 -22.83 -0.99 -3.33
C SER A 22 -22.92 -0.09 -2.11
N ALA A 23 -22.63 -0.64 -0.93
CA ALA A 23 -22.57 0.13 0.30
C ALA A 23 -21.24 0.91 0.37
N THR A 24 -21.26 2.07 1.01
CA THR A 24 -20.04 2.82 1.36
C THR A 24 -19.80 2.72 2.86
N TYR A 25 -18.61 2.25 3.23
CA TYR A 25 -18.11 2.18 4.59
C TYR A 25 -17.09 3.29 4.82
N TYR A 26 -17.32 4.10 5.85
CA TYR A 26 -16.45 5.20 6.23
C TYR A 26 -15.51 4.77 7.35
N VAL A 27 -14.25 5.18 7.23
CA VAL A 27 -13.19 4.92 8.20
C VAL A 27 -12.63 6.24 8.70
N ASN A 28 -12.49 6.40 10.01
CA ASN A 28 -11.86 7.55 10.63
C ASN A 28 -11.05 7.10 11.85
N ASN A 29 -9.72 7.16 11.76
CA ASN A 29 -8.82 6.68 12.82
C ASN A 29 -8.86 7.52 14.12
N LEU A 30 -9.42 8.73 14.09
CA LEU A 30 -9.54 9.59 15.27
C LEU A 30 -10.92 9.51 15.94
N LEU A 31 -11.99 9.63 15.14
CA LEU A 31 -13.37 9.73 15.64
C LEU A 31 -14.11 8.39 15.58
N GLY A 32 -13.62 7.43 14.80
CA GLY A 32 -14.30 6.16 14.56
C GLY A 32 -14.24 5.18 15.72
N SER A 33 -15.11 4.18 15.64
CA SER A 33 -15.16 3.05 16.56
C SER A 33 -15.41 1.77 15.78
N ASP A 34 -14.58 0.74 15.98
CA ASP A 34 -14.77 -0.56 15.32
C ASP A 34 -16.00 -1.34 15.81
N ARG A 35 -16.77 -0.76 16.75
CA ARG A 35 -18.11 -1.24 17.13
C ARG A 35 -19.22 -0.61 16.29
N ALA A 36 -18.96 0.49 15.59
CA ALA A 36 -19.92 1.14 14.72
C ALA A 36 -20.19 0.30 13.45
N THR A 37 -21.23 0.67 12.70
CA THR A 37 -21.55 -0.02 11.44
C THR A 37 -20.62 0.39 10.30
N GLY A 38 -20.05 1.61 10.35
CA GLY A 38 -19.28 2.20 9.26
C GLY A 38 -20.14 2.84 8.17
N LEU A 39 -21.48 2.82 8.27
CA LEU A 39 -22.37 3.34 7.21
C LEU A 39 -22.63 4.86 7.30
N SER A 40 -21.99 5.56 8.24
CA SER A 40 -22.06 7.02 8.40
C SER A 40 -20.65 7.59 8.51
N ALA A 41 -20.36 8.67 7.80
CA ALA A 41 -19.07 9.37 7.86
C ALA A 41 -18.85 10.06 9.20
N GLU A 42 -19.93 10.59 9.79
CA GLU A 42 -19.89 11.31 11.06
C GLU A 42 -20.36 10.43 12.23
N PRO A 43 -19.77 10.59 13.42
CA PRO A 43 -20.29 9.99 14.64
C PRO A 43 -21.71 10.44 14.94
N GLN A 44 -22.56 9.47 15.27
CA GLN A 44 -23.95 9.65 15.68
C GLN A 44 -24.19 8.88 16.99
N ALA A 45 -25.32 9.13 17.65
CA ALA A 45 -25.62 8.51 18.95
C ALA A 45 -25.53 6.97 18.94
N GLU A 46 -25.89 6.33 17.83
CA GLU A 46 -25.91 4.87 17.68
C GLU A 46 -25.04 4.36 16.52
N ASN A 47 -24.33 5.23 15.82
CA ASN A 47 -23.59 4.84 14.61
C ASN A 47 -22.42 5.78 14.30
N GLY A 48 -21.65 5.49 13.25
CA GLY A 48 -20.55 6.32 12.80
C GLY A 48 -19.54 5.55 11.96
N PRO A 49 -18.39 6.16 11.67
CA PRO A 49 -17.32 5.51 10.92
C PRO A 49 -16.69 4.42 11.80
N VAL A 50 -16.18 3.37 11.16
CA VAL A 50 -15.27 2.45 11.86
C VAL A 50 -13.92 3.13 12.07
N ARG A 51 -13.13 2.65 13.03
CA ARG A 51 -11.82 3.24 13.32
C ARG A 51 -10.75 2.73 12.36
N THR A 52 -10.81 1.44 12.03
CA THR A 52 -9.77 0.74 11.29
C THR A 52 -10.22 0.35 9.90
N ILE A 53 -9.25 0.30 8.98
CA ILE A 53 -9.50 -0.17 7.61
C ILE A 53 -9.87 -1.67 7.64
N CYS A 54 -9.24 -2.44 8.52
CA CYS A 54 -9.55 -3.86 8.72
C CYS A 54 -11.01 -4.06 9.16
N ALA A 55 -11.56 -3.21 10.03
CA ALA A 55 -12.95 -3.28 10.44
C ALA A 55 -13.92 -2.99 9.29
N ALA A 56 -13.59 -2.07 8.38
CA ALA A 56 -14.39 -1.82 7.18
C ALA A 56 -14.33 -3.02 6.22
N LEU A 57 -13.12 -3.54 5.96
CA LEU A 57 -12.91 -4.71 5.09
C LEU A 57 -13.63 -5.97 5.58
N ALA A 58 -13.80 -6.13 6.90
CA ALA A 58 -14.53 -7.26 7.49
C ALA A 58 -16.06 -7.15 7.30
N ARG A 59 -16.59 -5.96 7.02
CA ARG A 59 -18.02 -5.68 6.82
C ARG A 59 -18.38 -5.52 5.35
N ALA A 60 -17.46 -4.99 4.56
CA ALA A 60 -17.64 -4.72 3.16
C ALA A 60 -17.79 -6.03 2.37
N GLY A 61 -18.84 -6.09 1.57
CA GLY A 61 -19.10 -7.15 0.62
C GLY A 61 -18.60 -6.81 -0.78
N ARG A 62 -19.12 -7.55 -1.76
CA ARG A 62 -18.69 -7.42 -3.15
C ARG A 62 -19.09 -6.07 -3.73
N ALA A 63 -18.16 -5.46 -4.46
CA ALA A 63 -18.37 -4.17 -5.12
C ALA A 63 -18.74 -3.01 -4.18
N ASP A 64 -18.51 -3.14 -2.88
CA ASP A 64 -18.65 -2.05 -1.91
C ASP A 64 -17.48 -1.06 -2.01
N ARG A 65 -17.65 0.09 -1.37
CA ARG A 65 -16.64 1.14 -1.25
C ARG A 65 -16.23 1.34 0.21
N ILE A 66 -14.94 1.53 0.44
CA ILE A 66 -14.37 1.99 1.70
C ILE A 66 -13.81 3.38 1.46
N GLU A 67 -14.26 4.37 2.22
CA GLU A 67 -13.78 5.75 2.17
C GLU A 67 -13.02 6.09 3.46
N LEU A 68 -11.77 6.47 3.31
CA LEU A 68 -10.93 6.89 4.44
C LEU A 68 -11.08 8.39 4.66
N ALA A 69 -11.25 8.80 5.92
CA ALA A 69 -11.11 10.18 6.31
C ALA A 69 -9.62 10.55 6.35
N ASN A 70 -9.24 11.62 5.65
CA ASN A 70 -7.92 12.21 5.79
C ASN A 70 -7.87 13.11 7.02
N THR A 71 -7.42 12.53 8.14
CA THR A 71 -7.37 13.21 9.44
C THR A 71 -6.05 13.93 9.69
N GLY A 72 -5.10 13.85 8.76
CA GLY A 72 -3.71 14.25 8.98
C GLY A 72 -2.90 13.24 9.80
N GLU A 73 -3.54 12.26 10.45
CA GLU A 73 -2.88 11.19 11.20
C GLU A 73 -2.81 9.90 10.37
N PRO A 74 -1.64 9.24 10.23
CA PRO A 74 -1.53 8.00 9.48
C PRO A 74 -2.34 6.84 10.07
N TYR A 75 -2.98 6.07 9.19
CA TYR A 75 -3.52 4.74 9.47
C TYR A 75 -2.35 3.76 9.60
N ARG A 76 -2.14 3.21 10.80
CA ARG A 76 -0.99 2.34 11.10
C ARG A 76 -1.40 0.89 11.16
N GLU A 77 -1.73 0.35 9.99
CA GLU A 77 -2.26 -0.99 9.80
C GLU A 77 -1.59 -1.68 8.61
N MET A 78 -1.72 -3.00 8.55
CA MET A 78 -1.49 -3.78 7.33
C MET A 78 -2.84 -4.37 6.93
N ILE A 79 -3.20 -4.26 5.65
CA ILE A 79 -4.50 -4.73 5.16
C ILE A 79 -4.33 -5.82 4.11
N ALA A 80 -5.28 -6.74 4.08
CA ALA A 80 -5.33 -7.81 3.10
C ALA A 80 -6.73 -7.91 2.49
N MET A 81 -6.79 -7.89 1.16
CA MET A 81 -7.99 -8.21 0.40
C MET A 81 -7.83 -9.62 -0.16
N THR A 82 -8.66 -10.54 0.33
CA THR A 82 -8.54 -11.97 0.07
C THR A 82 -9.84 -12.54 -0.46
N GLY A 83 -9.78 -13.08 -1.67
CA GLY A 83 -10.83 -13.92 -2.22
C GLY A 83 -12.03 -13.17 -2.81
N PRO A 84 -13.04 -13.93 -3.31
CA PRO A 84 -14.13 -13.38 -4.11
C PRO A 84 -15.09 -12.43 -3.37
N HIS A 85 -15.09 -12.45 -2.04
CA HIS A 85 -15.97 -11.59 -1.23
C HIS A 85 -15.49 -10.13 -1.25
N GLN A 86 -14.17 -9.92 -1.23
CA GLN A 86 -13.53 -8.60 -1.31
C GLN A 86 -13.14 -8.29 -2.76
N SER A 87 -14.05 -8.60 -3.68
CA SER A 87 -13.90 -8.38 -5.12
C SER A 87 -15.09 -7.61 -5.66
N GLY A 88 -14.86 -6.83 -6.70
CA GLY A 88 -15.93 -6.19 -7.45
C GLY A 88 -16.64 -7.12 -8.44
N LEU A 89 -17.42 -6.47 -9.28
CA LEU A 89 -18.06 -7.02 -10.47
C LEU A 89 -17.54 -6.28 -11.70
N ARG A 90 -17.75 -6.86 -12.89
CA ARG A 90 -17.43 -6.18 -14.14
C ARG A 90 -18.23 -4.87 -14.23
N GLY A 91 -17.53 -3.75 -14.35
CA GLY A 91 -18.14 -2.41 -14.39
C GLY A 91 -18.53 -1.85 -13.02
N GLN A 92 -18.30 -2.57 -11.92
CA GLN A 92 -18.61 -2.12 -10.56
C GLN A 92 -17.50 -2.63 -9.60
N PRO A 93 -16.35 -1.93 -9.52
CA PRO A 93 -15.23 -2.39 -8.71
C PRO A 93 -15.55 -2.33 -7.21
N PHE A 94 -14.85 -3.13 -6.42
CA PHE A 94 -14.68 -2.87 -4.99
C PHE A 94 -13.67 -1.73 -4.86
N VAL A 95 -13.99 -0.68 -4.11
CA VAL A 95 -13.15 0.53 -4.05
C VAL A 95 -12.60 0.75 -2.65
N ILE A 96 -11.29 0.98 -2.54
CA ILE A 96 -10.68 1.65 -1.39
C ILE A 96 -10.28 3.05 -1.85
N ASP A 97 -10.94 4.05 -1.28
CA ASP A 97 -10.68 5.46 -1.54
C ASP A 97 -9.98 6.08 -0.33
N GLY A 98 -8.71 6.45 -0.53
CA GLY A 98 -7.87 6.98 0.53
C GLY A 98 -8.12 8.44 0.84
N ASN A 99 -8.72 9.23 -0.06
CA ASN A 99 -8.96 10.66 0.12
C ASN A 99 -7.69 11.46 0.52
N GLY A 100 -6.52 11.02 0.06
CA GLY A 100 -5.20 11.57 0.39
C GLY A 100 -4.65 11.14 1.75
N ALA A 101 -5.27 10.14 2.41
CA ALA A 101 -4.78 9.61 3.67
C ALA A 101 -3.45 8.85 3.52
N VAL A 102 -2.78 8.62 4.66
CA VAL A 102 -1.52 7.88 4.72
C VAL A 102 -1.74 6.53 5.40
N LEU A 103 -1.37 5.44 4.72
CA LEU A 103 -1.21 4.10 5.27
C LEU A 103 0.28 3.88 5.61
N ASP A 104 0.60 3.66 6.88
CA ASP A 104 1.97 3.73 7.40
C ASP A 104 2.37 2.47 8.19
N GLY A 105 3.46 1.82 7.75
CA GLY A 105 3.99 0.59 8.34
C GLY A 105 5.01 0.76 9.48
N THR A 106 5.24 1.99 9.93
CA THR A 106 6.32 2.35 10.86
C THR A 106 5.93 2.30 12.34
N VAL A 107 6.92 2.03 13.18
CA VAL A 107 6.80 2.05 14.65
C VAL A 107 7.91 2.87 15.28
N THR A 108 7.66 3.32 16.50
CA THR A 108 8.69 3.91 17.36
C THR A 108 9.55 2.81 17.98
N ALA A 109 10.81 3.10 18.25
CA ALA A 109 11.65 2.22 19.05
C ALA A 109 11.17 2.20 20.50
N ALA A 110 11.39 1.09 21.21
CA ALA A 110 11.15 1.05 22.66
C ALA A 110 12.12 2.01 23.38
N PRO A 111 11.74 2.57 24.54
CA PRO A 111 12.64 3.41 25.33
C PRO A 111 13.98 2.73 25.60
N GLY A 112 15.09 3.42 25.32
CA GLY A 112 16.45 2.91 25.51
C GLY A 112 16.86 1.80 24.53
N ALA A 113 16.12 1.55 23.46
CA ALA A 113 16.49 0.56 22.43
C ALA A 113 17.69 1.00 21.59
N TRP A 114 17.89 2.31 21.42
CA TRP A 114 19.08 2.87 20.79
C TRP A 114 20.30 2.72 21.70
N LYS A 115 21.40 2.24 21.16
CA LYS A 115 22.68 2.05 21.87
C LYS A 115 23.75 2.89 21.22
N HIS A 116 24.47 3.67 22.02
CA HIS A 116 25.66 4.39 21.57
C HIS A 116 26.70 3.42 20.99
N VAL A 117 27.33 3.80 19.88
CA VAL A 117 28.37 3.00 19.21
C VAL A 117 29.70 3.75 19.26
N GLU A 118 29.79 4.90 18.61
CA GLU A 118 30.95 5.78 18.62
C GLU A 118 30.54 7.19 18.21
N GLY A 119 31.23 8.22 18.69
CA GLY A 119 30.89 9.61 18.39
C GLY A 119 29.40 9.89 18.60
N ASN A 120 28.72 10.36 17.54
CA ASN A 120 27.28 10.62 17.51
C ASN A 120 26.48 9.52 16.78
N VAL A 121 27.04 8.31 16.66
CA VAL A 121 26.40 7.18 15.98
C VAL A 121 25.76 6.25 17.00
N PHE A 122 24.48 5.95 16.78
CA PHE A 122 23.67 5.07 17.61
C PHE A 122 23.14 3.91 16.77
N ALA A 123 23.05 2.74 17.38
CA ALA A 123 22.53 1.54 16.75
C ALA A 123 21.19 1.12 17.35
N LEU A 124 20.26 0.74 16.48
CA LEU A 124 19.02 0.05 16.81
C LEU A 124 19.04 -1.33 16.15
N ARG A 125 18.67 -2.37 16.91
CA ARG A 125 18.39 -3.70 16.35
C ARG A 125 16.87 -3.83 16.16
N PRO A 126 16.36 -3.65 14.93
CA PRO A 126 14.94 -3.84 14.66
C PRO A 126 14.53 -5.32 14.82
N ARG A 127 13.23 -5.56 15.02
CA ARG A 127 12.68 -6.92 15.09
C ARG A 127 12.83 -7.67 13.77
N ARG A 128 12.71 -6.97 12.64
CA ARG A 128 12.96 -7.49 11.29
C ARG A 128 14.28 -6.93 10.79
N LEU A 129 15.17 -7.78 10.30
CA LEU A 129 16.58 -7.42 10.10
C LEU A 129 16.88 -6.86 8.70
N THR A 130 15.99 -7.06 7.74
CA THR A 130 16.19 -6.66 6.34
C THR A 130 15.22 -5.55 5.94
N TYR A 131 15.52 -4.87 4.83
CA TYR A 131 14.62 -3.93 4.17
C TYR A 131 14.07 -2.87 5.15
N GLN A 132 14.98 -2.28 5.91
CA GLN A 132 14.61 -1.23 6.85
C GLN A 132 14.52 0.11 6.14
N GLN A 133 13.71 0.99 6.68
CA GLN A 133 13.72 2.43 6.41
C GLN A 133 13.63 3.16 7.75
N LEU A 134 14.25 4.33 7.83
CA LEU A 134 14.20 5.21 9.00
C LEU A 134 13.54 6.53 8.62
N PHE A 135 12.68 7.02 9.50
CA PHE A 135 11.92 8.24 9.34
C PHE A 135 12.15 9.17 10.53
N SER A 136 12.02 10.47 10.30
CA SER A 136 11.89 11.49 11.35
C SER A 136 10.77 12.45 10.97
N SER A 137 9.88 12.77 11.91
CA SER A 137 8.77 13.71 11.70
C SER A 137 7.93 13.39 10.46
N GLY A 138 7.66 12.10 10.24
CA GLY A 138 6.87 11.58 9.12
C GLY A 138 7.58 11.53 7.76
N LYS A 139 8.85 11.95 7.66
CA LYS A 139 9.63 11.95 6.41
C LYS A 139 10.74 10.89 6.43
N PRO A 140 11.01 10.21 5.31
CA PRO A 140 12.15 9.29 5.23
C PRO A 140 13.46 10.06 5.41
N LEU A 141 14.41 9.47 6.12
CA LEU A 141 15.76 10.01 6.28
C LEU A 141 16.69 9.48 5.18
N PRO A 142 17.69 10.26 4.74
CA PRO A 142 18.67 9.81 3.75
C PRO A 142 19.43 8.59 4.24
N ARG A 143 19.54 7.59 3.37
CA ARG A 143 20.26 6.35 3.64
C ARG A 143 21.62 6.38 2.97
N THR A 144 22.66 6.13 3.75
CA THR A 144 24.04 5.99 3.29
C THR A 144 24.46 4.53 3.29
N ALA A 145 25.08 4.08 2.22
CA ALA A 145 25.54 2.71 2.07
C ALA A 145 26.86 2.52 2.83
N LEU A 146 26.87 1.60 3.80
CA LEU A 146 28.06 1.17 4.51
C LEU A 146 28.31 -0.32 4.27
N TYR A 147 29.57 -0.69 4.09
CA TYR A 147 30.01 -2.07 3.89
C TYR A 147 30.68 -2.64 5.14
N SER A 148 31.18 -1.77 6.03
CA SER A 148 31.77 -2.20 7.30
C SER A 148 31.53 -1.21 8.44
N LYS A 149 31.77 -1.67 9.67
CA LYS A 149 31.68 -0.83 10.88
C LYS A 149 32.78 0.24 10.99
N TYR A 150 33.78 0.21 10.11
CA TYR A 150 34.88 1.18 10.10
C TYR A 150 34.56 2.41 9.23
N GLU A 151 33.36 2.47 8.64
CA GLU A 151 32.93 3.50 7.70
C GLU A 151 31.88 4.44 8.30
N PHE A 152 31.63 4.39 9.62
CA PHE A 152 30.64 5.26 10.26
C PHE A 152 30.94 6.76 10.12
N SER A 153 32.18 7.14 9.84
CA SER A 153 32.57 8.51 9.50
C SER A 153 31.90 9.03 8.22
N GLN A 154 31.42 8.14 7.33
CA GLN A 154 30.73 8.49 6.08
C GLN A 154 29.26 8.89 6.28
N LEU A 155 28.66 8.59 7.44
CA LEU A 155 27.31 9.06 7.74
C LEU A 155 27.36 10.57 7.97
N ASP A 156 26.58 11.38 7.27
CA ASP A 156 26.37 12.76 7.67
C ASP A 156 25.35 12.86 8.82
N PRO A 157 25.30 13.98 9.57
CA PRO A 157 24.25 14.19 10.56
C PRO A 157 22.85 14.02 9.95
N ALA A 158 21.95 13.37 10.68
CA ALA A 158 20.61 13.00 10.25
C ALA A 158 20.54 11.94 9.13
N GLU A 159 21.65 11.28 8.81
CA GLU A 159 21.67 10.11 7.93
C GLU A 159 21.70 8.79 8.71
N TRP A 160 21.37 7.72 8.00
CA TRP A 160 21.39 6.38 8.57
C TRP A 160 21.89 5.32 7.59
N ALA A 161 22.28 4.17 8.12
CA ALA A 161 22.70 3.00 7.35
C ALA A 161 22.09 1.71 7.92
N LEU A 162 21.90 0.72 7.05
CA LEU A 162 21.56 -0.66 7.43
C LEU A 162 22.79 -1.54 7.24
N LEU A 163 23.38 -2.03 8.33
CA LEU A 163 24.55 -2.92 8.28
C LEU A 163 24.38 -4.07 9.26
N ASN A 164 24.56 -5.32 8.79
CA ASN A 164 24.44 -6.54 9.60
C ASN A 164 23.13 -6.62 10.42
N GLY A 165 22.02 -6.19 9.81
CA GLY A 165 20.69 -6.21 10.42
C GLY A 165 20.48 -5.20 11.55
N ARG A 166 21.32 -4.15 11.63
CA ARG A 166 21.16 -3.03 12.55
C ARG A 166 21.03 -1.72 11.77
N ILE A 167 20.17 -0.84 12.26
CA ILE A 167 20.07 0.54 11.82
C ILE A 167 21.12 1.33 12.60
N TYR A 168 22.02 2.01 11.91
CA TYR A 168 22.94 2.98 12.48
C TYR A 168 22.47 4.37 12.09
N PHE A 169 22.29 5.26 13.06
CA PHE A 169 21.82 6.62 12.85
C PHE A 169 22.83 7.58 13.44
N ARG A 170 23.24 8.59 12.67
CA ARG A 170 24.13 9.65 13.15
C ARG A 170 23.32 10.87 13.55
N THR A 171 23.39 11.23 14.83
CA THR A 171 22.75 12.45 15.33
C THR A 171 23.59 13.68 15.01
N GLU A 172 22.93 14.83 14.94
CA GLU A 172 23.58 16.13 15.06
C GLU A 172 24.32 16.26 16.41
N GLY A 173 25.32 17.14 16.45
CA GLY A 173 26.15 17.34 17.64
C GLY A 173 25.31 17.64 18.89
N ASN A 174 25.66 16.98 20.00
CA ASN A 174 24.99 17.09 21.30
C ASN A 174 23.54 16.59 21.34
N LYS A 175 23.04 15.93 20.29
CA LYS A 175 21.72 15.28 20.29
C LYS A 175 21.83 13.78 20.47
N ILE A 176 20.77 13.20 21.01
CA ILE A 176 20.53 11.75 21.10
C ILE A 176 19.33 11.35 20.24
N PRO A 177 19.15 10.07 19.89
CA PRO A 177 18.02 9.61 19.07
C PRO A 177 16.65 10.00 19.63
N GLU A 178 16.51 10.10 20.95
CA GLU A 178 15.29 10.53 21.63
C GLU A 178 14.91 12.00 21.37
N ASP A 179 15.83 12.84 20.87
CA ASP A 179 15.55 14.22 20.47
C ASP A 179 14.85 14.34 19.11
N TYR A 180 14.56 13.20 18.47
CA TYR A 180 13.95 13.09 17.15
C TYR A 180 12.68 12.24 17.23
N GLU A 181 11.72 12.51 16.36
CA GLU A 181 10.53 11.67 16.18
C GLU A 181 10.84 10.44 15.30
N LEU A 182 11.82 9.62 15.73
CA LEU A 182 12.29 8.50 14.93
C LEU A 182 11.26 7.37 14.85
N ARG A 183 11.01 6.92 13.62
CA ARG A 183 10.21 5.73 13.34
C ARG A 183 10.95 4.83 12.36
N HIS A 184 10.75 3.52 12.47
CA HIS A 184 11.34 2.55 11.56
C HIS A 184 10.28 1.56 11.08
N THR A 185 10.49 0.99 9.90
CA THR A 185 9.62 -0.03 9.30
C THR A 185 9.47 -1.26 10.21
N LEU A 186 8.25 -1.71 10.46
CA LEU A 186 7.99 -2.98 11.14
C LEU A 186 6.91 -3.83 10.46
N LEU A 187 5.78 -3.22 10.09
CA LEU A 187 4.70 -3.92 9.41
C LEU A 187 5.19 -4.40 8.05
N GLN A 188 4.77 -5.60 7.63
CA GLN A 188 5.45 -6.29 6.54
C GLN A 188 5.05 -5.75 5.16
N THR A 189 3.76 -5.66 4.88
CA THR A 189 3.23 -5.19 3.59
C THR A 189 2.05 -4.28 3.86
N GLY A 190 1.91 -3.19 3.09
CA GLY A 190 0.81 -2.25 3.26
C GLY A 190 -0.52 -2.87 2.86
N ILE A 191 -0.66 -3.16 1.58
CA ILE A 191 -1.84 -3.81 1.02
C ILE A 191 -1.44 -5.12 0.34
N THR A 192 -2.00 -6.23 0.83
CA THR A 192 -1.90 -7.53 0.17
C THR A 192 -3.16 -7.80 -0.62
N LEU A 193 -3.03 -8.09 -1.92
CA LEU A 193 -4.13 -8.53 -2.78
C LEU A 193 -3.90 -10.00 -3.14
N TYR A 194 -4.85 -10.87 -2.81
CA TYR A 194 -4.76 -12.30 -3.06
C TYR A 194 -6.09 -12.86 -3.54
N ASN A 195 -6.12 -13.44 -4.74
CA ASN A 195 -7.32 -14.03 -5.35
C ASN A 195 -8.53 -13.06 -5.37
N VAL A 196 -8.27 -11.80 -5.72
CA VAL A 196 -9.29 -10.74 -5.85
C VAL A 196 -9.43 -10.27 -7.29
N ARG A 197 -10.60 -9.70 -7.63
CA ARG A 197 -10.84 -9.14 -8.95
C ARG A 197 -11.67 -7.86 -8.93
N HIS A 198 -11.51 -7.01 -9.94
CA HIS A 198 -12.24 -5.75 -10.05
C HIS A 198 -12.10 -4.91 -8.77
N VAL A 199 -10.86 -4.70 -8.34
CA VAL A 199 -10.53 -3.89 -7.16
C VAL A 199 -9.91 -2.59 -7.65
N ARG A 200 -10.30 -1.47 -7.05
CA ARG A 200 -9.66 -0.18 -7.25
C ARG A 200 -9.14 0.35 -5.93
N ILE A 201 -7.87 0.71 -5.87
CA ILE A 201 -7.27 1.46 -4.76
C ILE A 201 -6.90 2.83 -5.30
N GLN A 202 -7.38 3.89 -4.67
CA GLN A 202 -7.16 5.26 -5.17
C GLN A 202 -6.84 6.28 -4.08
N ASP A 203 -6.14 7.33 -4.46
CA ASP A 203 -5.86 8.53 -3.66
C ASP A 203 -5.30 8.21 -2.26
N LEU A 204 -4.21 7.44 -2.23
CA LEU A 204 -3.63 6.91 -1.00
C LEU A 204 -2.09 6.98 -1.02
N VAL A 205 -1.50 7.45 0.08
CA VAL A 205 -0.06 7.35 0.31
C VAL A 205 0.23 6.09 1.12
N ILE A 206 1.13 5.23 0.64
CA ILE A 206 1.51 3.97 1.28
C ILE A 206 3.01 3.97 1.54
N GLN A 207 3.39 3.96 2.82
CA GLN A 207 4.79 4.13 3.22
C GLN A 207 5.23 3.27 4.40
N GLY A 208 6.54 3.09 4.53
CA GLY A 208 7.14 2.58 5.76
C GLY A 208 6.84 1.10 6.06
N PHE A 209 6.45 0.32 5.05
CA PHE A 209 6.34 -1.14 5.18
C PHE A 209 7.69 -1.81 4.95
N GLN A 210 7.98 -2.87 5.69
CA GLN A 210 9.26 -3.57 5.66
C GLN A 210 9.51 -4.32 4.35
N GLN A 211 8.49 -4.81 3.66
CA GLN A 211 8.60 -5.41 2.33
C GLN A 211 8.05 -4.44 1.30
N ASP A 212 6.77 -4.55 0.98
CA ASP A 212 6.19 -3.81 -0.13
C ASP A 212 5.07 -2.88 0.32
N GLY A 213 4.91 -1.75 -0.36
CA GLY A 213 3.72 -0.90 -0.18
C GLY A 213 2.47 -1.68 -0.59
N ILE A 214 2.44 -2.16 -1.83
CA ILE A 214 1.37 -3.03 -2.36
C ILE A 214 1.99 -4.32 -2.90
N ASN A 215 1.40 -5.46 -2.53
CA ASN A 215 1.74 -6.76 -3.08
C ASN A 215 0.50 -7.44 -3.66
N ALA A 216 0.44 -7.56 -4.98
CA ALA A 216 -0.56 -8.32 -5.71
C ALA A 216 -0.02 -9.70 -6.08
N HIS A 217 -0.45 -10.74 -5.37
CA HIS A 217 0.13 -12.06 -5.50
C HIS A 217 -0.96 -13.13 -5.62
N GLU A 218 -0.83 -13.98 -6.64
CA GLU A 218 -1.77 -15.05 -7.04
C GLU A 218 -3.21 -14.61 -7.36
N LEU A 219 -3.60 -14.81 -8.62
CA LEU A 219 -4.98 -14.67 -9.11
C LEU A 219 -5.62 -13.28 -8.89
N VAL A 220 -4.83 -12.21 -8.81
CA VAL A 220 -5.34 -10.84 -8.85
C VAL A 220 -5.66 -10.46 -10.30
N ARG A 221 -6.88 -9.99 -10.59
CA ARG A 221 -7.29 -9.66 -11.97
C ARG A 221 -8.09 -8.36 -12.04
N ASP A 222 -7.89 -7.60 -13.11
CA ASP A 222 -8.62 -6.34 -13.34
C ASP A 222 -8.55 -5.44 -12.09
N CYS A 223 -7.35 -5.32 -11.52
CA CYS A 223 -7.08 -4.47 -10.36
C CYS A 223 -6.44 -3.17 -10.82
N GLU A 224 -6.96 -2.05 -10.34
CA GLU A 224 -6.55 -0.70 -10.70
C GLU A 224 -5.96 0.02 -9.48
N LEU A 225 -4.81 0.65 -9.67
CA LEU A 225 -4.23 1.62 -8.73
C LEU A 225 -4.32 3.00 -9.40
N MET A 226 -4.89 3.99 -8.71
CA MET A 226 -5.10 5.32 -9.30
C MET A 226 -4.65 6.40 -8.32
N ASP A 227 -3.74 7.28 -8.74
CA ASP A 227 -3.30 8.40 -7.90
C ASP A 227 -2.74 7.90 -6.54
N VAL A 228 -1.95 6.82 -6.56
CA VAL A 228 -1.35 6.19 -5.39
C VAL A 228 0.14 6.54 -5.30
N ASP A 229 0.58 6.95 -4.11
CA ASP A 229 1.97 7.20 -3.79
C ASP A 229 2.54 6.04 -2.97
N CYS A 230 3.37 5.19 -3.57
CA CYS A 230 4.08 4.13 -2.87
C CYS A 230 5.53 4.54 -2.62
N ARG A 231 5.83 5.00 -1.40
CA ARG A 231 7.14 5.58 -1.08
C ARG A 231 7.80 5.01 0.15
N ALA A 232 9.13 5.02 0.17
CA ALA A 232 9.91 4.66 1.37
C ALA A 232 9.46 3.33 2.01
N ASN A 233 9.13 2.34 1.19
CA ASN A 233 8.95 0.95 1.62
C ASN A 233 10.29 0.23 1.56
N GLY A 234 10.46 -0.82 2.34
CA GLY A 234 11.75 -1.47 2.57
C GLY A 234 12.30 -2.21 1.36
N ARG A 235 11.43 -2.82 0.55
CA ARG A 235 11.77 -3.55 -0.66
C ARG A 235 11.23 -2.86 -1.90
N ALA A 236 9.90 -2.80 -2.06
CA ALA A 236 9.28 -2.24 -3.26
C ALA A 236 8.07 -1.36 -2.96
N GLY A 237 7.76 -0.42 -3.85
CA GLY A 237 6.49 0.29 -3.82
C GLY A 237 5.34 -0.61 -4.26
N LEU A 238 5.53 -1.30 -5.39
CA LEU A 238 4.57 -2.26 -5.96
C LEU A 238 5.27 -3.56 -6.35
N SER A 239 4.70 -4.68 -5.92
CA SER A 239 5.08 -6.03 -6.34
C SER A 239 3.90 -6.76 -6.96
N VAL A 240 4.05 -7.29 -8.16
CA VAL A 240 3.02 -8.08 -8.85
C VAL A 240 3.56 -9.45 -9.23
N GLY A 241 2.99 -10.51 -8.69
CA GLY A 241 3.48 -11.88 -8.86
C GLY A 241 2.40 -12.91 -9.19
N GLY A 242 2.84 -14.16 -9.41
CA GLY A 242 1.97 -15.27 -9.80
C GLY A 242 1.39 -15.09 -11.20
N VAL A 243 0.07 -15.24 -11.35
CA VAL A 243 -0.67 -15.02 -12.61
C VAL A 243 -1.46 -13.70 -12.63
N SER A 244 -1.03 -12.74 -11.81
CA SER A 244 -1.78 -11.51 -11.52
C SER A 244 -1.71 -10.48 -12.65
N ARG A 245 -2.74 -9.63 -12.75
CA ARG A 245 -2.88 -8.53 -13.72
C ARG A 245 -3.27 -7.26 -13.00
N VAL A 246 -2.41 -6.25 -13.05
CA VAL A 246 -2.60 -4.96 -12.38
C VAL A 246 -2.36 -3.83 -13.38
N GLU A 247 -3.18 -2.78 -13.29
CA GLU A 247 -2.97 -1.52 -13.99
C GLU A 247 -2.78 -0.41 -12.95
N ALA A 248 -1.74 0.42 -13.12
CA ALA A 248 -1.50 1.60 -12.30
C ALA A 248 -1.59 2.84 -13.19
N LEU A 249 -2.30 3.86 -12.72
CA LEU A 249 -2.56 5.10 -13.43
C LEU A 249 -2.20 6.28 -12.52
N ARG A 250 -1.38 7.22 -13.01
CA ARG A 250 -0.96 8.43 -12.27
C ARG A 250 -0.41 8.12 -10.88
N CYS A 251 0.28 6.99 -10.73
CA CYS A 251 0.88 6.58 -9.46
C CYS A 251 2.34 7.02 -9.39
N ASN A 252 2.84 7.26 -8.17
CA ASN A 252 4.24 7.61 -7.93
C ASN A 252 4.93 6.52 -7.11
N PHE A 253 6.12 6.11 -7.55
CA PHE A 253 6.93 5.10 -6.87
C PHE A 253 8.35 5.61 -6.65
N TYR A 254 8.71 5.94 -5.40
CA TYR A 254 9.99 6.60 -5.07
C TYR A 254 10.51 6.22 -3.67
N ASP A 255 11.80 6.44 -3.42
CA ASP A 255 12.47 6.16 -2.13
C ASP A 255 12.37 4.71 -1.60
N ASN A 256 11.91 3.75 -2.39
CA ASN A 256 11.80 2.36 -1.95
C ASN A 256 13.19 1.70 -1.84
N GLY A 257 13.34 0.74 -0.93
CA GLY A 257 14.66 0.34 -0.43
C GLY A 257 15.42 -0.68 -1.28
N ARG A 258 14.80 -1.25 -2.32
CA ARG A 258 15.47 -2.20 -3.25
C ARG A 258 15.11 -1.96 -4.71
N VAL A 259 13.85 -1.67 -5.02
CA VAL A 259 13.34 -1.40 -6.37
C VAL A 259 12.06 -0.59 -6.24
N GLN A 260 11.69 0.25 -7.20
CA GLN A 260 10.40 0.94 -7.12
C GLN A 260 9.23 0.00 -7.44
N VAL A 261 9.31 -0.70 -8.58
CA VAL A 261 8.27 -1.59 -9.08
C VAL A 261 8.87 -2.94 -9.50
N ARG A 262 8.25 -4.05 -9.09
CA ARG A 262 8.69 -5.39 -9.49
C ARG A 262 7.56 -6.25 -10.02
N THR A 263 7.89 -7.10 -10.99
CA THR A 263 7.01 -8.17 -11.50
C THR A 263 7.72 -9.52 -11.47
N GLU A 264 6.98 -10.60 -11.24
CA GLU A 264 7.52 -11.97 -11.22
C GLU A 264 6.51 -13.01 -11.75
N GLY A 265 7.01 -14.17 -12.18
CA GLY A 265 6.17 -15.27 -12.65
C GLY A 265 5.47 -14.96 -13.97
N LEU A 266 4.16 -15.18 -14.03
CA LEU A 266 3.32 -14.89 -15.20
C LEU A 266 2.56 -13.56 -15.06
N ALA A 267 3.01 -12.69 -14.15
CA ALA A 267 2.37 -11.42 -13.90
C ALA A 267 2.41 -10.48 -15.11
N GLU A 268 1.35 -9.70 -15.26
CA GLU A 268 1.24 -8.61 -16.22
C GLU A 268 0.96 -7.30 -15.46
N LEU A 269 1.78 -6.27 -15.71
CA LEU A 269 1.64 -4.95 -15.13
C LEU A 269 1.64 -3.88 -16.22
N LYS A 270 0.67 -2.97 -16.16
CA LYS A 270 0.68 -1.76 -16.99
C LYS A 270 0.77 -0.52 -16.11
N LEU A 271 1.62 0.41 -16.50
CA LEU A 271 1.80 1.70 -15.88
C LEU A 271 1.43 2.78 -16.91
N PHE A 272 0.58 3.72 -16.51
CA PHE A 272 0.12 4.81 -17.36
C PHE A 272 0.27 6.12 -16.59
N GLU A 273 0.99 7.08 -17.16
CA GLU A 273 1.24 8.39 -16.55
C GLU A 273 1.83 8.28 -15.13
N CYS A 274 2.57 7.20 -14.85
CA CYS A 274 3.18 6.96 -13.54
C CYS A 274 4.59 7.54 -13.49
N ASP A 275 4.95 8.14 -12.36
CA ASP A 275 6.34 8.50 -12.08
C ASP A 275 7.03 7.37 -11.32
N VAL A 276 8.17 6.93 -11.82
CA VAL A 276 8.95 5.83 -11.24
C VAL A 276 10.40 6.31 -11.09
N ASP A 277 10.78 6.68 -9.88
CA ASP A 277 12.08 7.25 -9.61
C ASP A 277 13.21 6.23 -9.85
N SER A 278 14.27 6.67 -10.51
CA SER A 278 15.45 5.86 -10.84
C SER A 278 16.74 6.38 -10.20
N SER A 279 16.68 7.42 -9.37
CA SER A 279 17.85 8.10 -8.82
C SER A 279 18.54 7.33 -7.70
N GLY A 280 17.80 6.57 -6.87
CA GLY A 280 18.36 5.84 -5.73
C GLY A 280 18.46 4.32 -5.91
N VAL A 281 17.39 3.69 -6.39
CA VAL A 281 17.31 2.24 -6.63
C VAL A 281 16.81 1.99 -8.06
N PRO A 282 16.94 0.77 -8.61
CA PRO A 282 16.35 0.46 -9.90
C PRO A 282 14.85 0.80 -9.93
N ALA A 283 14.42 1.48 -10.99
CA ALA A 283 13.00 1.76 -11.22
C ALA A 283 12.18 0.47 -11.36
N PHE A 284 12.73 -0.53 -12.05
CA PHE A 284 12.04 -1.77 -12.38
C PHE A 284 12.89 -3.01 -12.07
N ASP A 285 12.24 -4.09 -11.63
CA ASP A 285 12.74 -5.47 -11.59
C ASP A 285 11.67 -6.35 -12.26
N SER A 286 11.82 -6.60 -13.57
CA SER A 286 10.78 -7.23 -14.38
C SER A 286 11.15 -8.66 -14.75
N GLN A 287 10.76 -9.60 -13.89
CA GLN A 287 10.87 -11.05 -14.09
C GLN A 287 9.50 -11.69 -14.36
N GLY A 288 8.45 -10.86 -14.54
CA GLY A 288 7.11 -11.30 -14.92
C GLY A 288 6.96 -11.52 -16.43
N ARG A 289 5.74 -11.86 -16.85
CA ARG A 289 5.42 -12.06 -18.27
C ARG A 289 5.47 -10.75 -19.06
N SER A 290 4.98 -9.65 -18.48
CA SER A 290 4.96 -8.36 -19.16
C SER A 290 4.91 -7.21 -18.16
N LEU A 291 5.77 -6.21 -18.36
CA LEU A 291 5.65 -4.88 -17.78
C LEU A 291 5.59 -3.88 -18.93
N ILE A 292 4.56 -3.04 -18.96
CA ILE A 292 4.37 -2.00 -19.99
C ILE A 292 4.26 -0.66 -19.28
N ALA A 293 5.10 0.29 -19.61
CA ALA A 293 5.01 1.67 -19.14
C ALA A 293 4.73 2.60 -20.33
N ASP A 294 3.62 3.35 -20.27
CA ASP A 294 3.18 4.28 -21.32
C ASP A 294 3.19 3.67 -22.72
N GLY A 295 2.64 2.45 -22.82
CA GLY A 295 2.55 1.70 -24.07
C GLY A 295 3.87 1.06 -24.55
N LYS A 296 4.97 1.24 -23.82
CA LYS A 296 6.28 0.67 -24.16
C LYS A 296 6.59 -0.53 -23.25
N PRO A 297 7.00 -1.68 -23.80
CA PRO A 297 7.53 -2.77 -22.99
C PRO A 297 8.73 -2.29 -22.18
N VAL A 298 8.73 -2.61 -20.89
CA VAL A 298 9.86 -2.42 -19.99
C VAL A 298 10.48 -3.78 -19.75
N PHE A 299 11.79 -3.83 -19.94
CA PHE A 299 12.59 -5.01 -19.61
C PHE A 299 13.36 -4.71 -18.34
N GLY A 300 13.34 -5.65 -17.40
CA GLY A 300 14.08 -5.51 -16.16
C GLY A 300 15.58 -5.52 -16.42
N PRO A 301 16.39 -4.99 -15.49
CA PRO A 301 17.76 -5.49 -15.34
C PRO A 301 17.78 -6.98 -15.02
#